data_AF-A0A951VPB3-F1
#
_entry.id   AF-A0A951VPB3-F1
#
_cell.length_a   1.000
_cell.length_b   1.000
_cell.length_c   1.000
_cell.angle_alpha   90.00
_cell.angle_beta   90.00
_cell.angle_gamma   90.00
#
_symmetry.space_group_name_H-M   'P 1'
#
loop_
_entity.id
_entity.type
_entity.pdbx_description
1 polymer ?
#
loop_
_entity_poly.entity_id
_entity_poly.type
_entity_poly.pdbx_seq_one_letter_code
_entity_poly.pdbx_strand_id
1 'polypeptide(L)'
;MDIKLEFNTYEEFVLCLQNKEWEIIKHIVPNLIEAYNKKDNKYVHTLEAYIKENDPYWIDVTFITTDIPEVLSNCLDSCIKYEQYEWCAEIKKILDNNVRNFPPNRVMSGTLITF
;
A
#
# COMPACT_ATOMS: atom_id res chain seq x y z
N MET A 1 -8.25 6.09 11.82
CA MET A 1 -9.02 7.09 11.04
C MET A 1 -9.25 6.40 9.71
N ASP A 2 -10.43 5.81 9.54
CA ASP A 2 -10.74 4.99 8.38
C ASP A 2 -10.99 5.94 7.21
N ILE A 3 -10.04 5.99 6.27
CA ILE A 3 -10.09 6.89 5.13
C ILE A 3 -10.84 6.18 4.02
N LYS A 4 -11.90 6.83 3.56
CA LYS A 4 -12.84 6.33 2.57
C LYS A 4 -12.62 7.04 1.24
N LEU A 5 -12.14 6.30 0.25
CA LEU A 5 -12.06 6.78 -1.13
C LEU A 5 -13.32 6.36 -1.89
N GLU A 6 -13.83 7.19 -2.79
CA GLU A 6 -15.00 6.88 -3.60
C GLU A 6 -14.62 6.80 -5.08
N PHE A 7 -15.03 5.73 -5.76
CA PHE A 7 -14.81 5.50 -7.19
C PHE A 7 -16.13 5.16 -7.89
N ASN A 8 -16.21 5.44 -9.18
CA ASN A 8 -17.43 5.18 -9.95
C ASN A 8 -17.52 3.71 -10.36
N THR A 9 -16.39 3.10 -10.73
CA THR A 9 -16.31 1.67 -11.10
C THR A 9 -15.14 0.97 -10.42
N TYR A 10 -15.18 -0.36 -10.42
CA TYR A 10 -14.08 -1.17 -9.90
C TYR A 10 -12.78 -1.00 -10.71
N GLU A 11 -12.89 -0.91 -12.04
CA GLU A 11 -11.73 -0.73 -12.92
C GLU A 11 -11.01 0.58 -12.64
N GLU A 12 -11.75 1.66 -12.36
CA GLU A 12 -11.17 2.95 -11.97
C GLU A 12 -10.31 2.80 -10.70
N PHE A 13 -10.84 2.14 -9.68
CA PHE A 13 -10.12 1.86 -8.45
C PHE A 13 -8.85 1.02 -8.69
N VAL A 14 -8.95 -0.07 -9.45
CA VAL A 14 -7.81 -0.94 -9.76
C VAL A 14 -6.75 -0.19 -10.57
N LEU A 15 -7.16 0.63 -11.54
CA LEU A 15 -6.25 1.49 -12.32
C LEU A 15 -5.51 2.47 -11.42
N CYS A 16 -6.20 3.12 -10.48
CA CYS A 16 -5.55 4.02 -9.54
C CYS A 16 -4.53 3.30 -8.65
N LEU A 17 -4.83 2.07 -8.20
CA LEU A 17 -3.91 1.24 -7.42
C LEU A 17 -2.67 0.86 -8.25
N GLN A 18 -2.88 0.37 -9.47
CA GLN A 18 -1.81 -0.08 -10.36
C GLN A 18 -0.90 1.07 -10.81
N ASN A 19 -1.50 2.22 -11.10
CA ASN A 19 -0.78 3.42 -11.51
C ASN A 19 -0.12 4.15 -10.33
N LYS A 20 -0.31 3.65 -9.10
CA LYS A 20 0.25 4.25 -7.88
C LYS A 20 -0.13 5.73 -7.80
N GLU A 21 -1.39 6.01 -8.10
CA GLU A 21 -1.94 7.35 -8.08
C GLU A 21 -1.74 7.97 -6.70
N TRP A 22 -1.39 9.25 -6.69
CA TRP A 22 -0.99 9.93 -5.46
C TRP A 22 -2.04 9.87 -4.37
N GLU A 23 -3.31 10.00 -4.77
CA GLU A 23 -4.46 9.91 -3.87
C GLU A 23 -4.50 8.60 -3.09
N ILE A 24 -4.01 7.50 -3.68
CA ILE A 24 -3.92 6.21 -3.00
C ILE A 24 -2.64 6.10 -2.18
N ILE A 25 -1.50 6.50 -2.77
CA ILE A 25 -0.18 6.39 -2.14
C ILE A 25 -0.10 7.16 -0.83
N LYS A 26 -0.69 8.36 -0.79
CA LYS A 26 -0.72 9.20 0.42
C LYS A 26 -1.49 8.59 1.59
N HIS A 27 -2.32 7.57 1.34
CA HIS A 27 -3.06 6.84 2.37
C HIS A 27 -2.39 5.50 2.72
N ILE A 28 -1.85 4.79 1.74
CA ILE A 28 -1.20 3.48 1.96
C ILE A 28 0.13 3.64 2.71
N VAL A 29 1.01 4.50 2.22
CA VAL A 29 2.40 4.60 2.70
C VAL A 29 2.53 4.87 4.20
N PRO A 30 1.87 5.88 4.81
CA PRO A 30 2.00 6.13 6.24
C PRO A 30 1.50 4.97 7.09
N ASN A 31 0.39 4.34 6.71
CA ASN A 31 -0.18 3.19 7.43
C ASN A 31 0.76 1.98 7.39
N LEU A 32 1.41 1.72 6.25
CA LEU A 32 2.39 0.65 6.13
C LEU A 32 3.67 0.92 6.93
N ILE A 33 4.19 2.15 6.92
CA ILE A 33 5.36 2.55 7.72
C ILE A 33 5.06 2.37 9.21
N GLU A 34 3.92 2.87 9.67
CA GLU A 34 3.49 2.74 11.06
C GLU A 34 3.35 1.27 11.47
N ALA A 35 2.69 0.46 10.65
CA ALA A 35 2.50 -0.96 10.94
C ALA A 35 3.80 -1.76 10.95
N TYR A 36 4.72 -1.48 10.01
CA TYR A 36 6.04 -2.10 10.00
C TYR A 36 6.83 -1.77 11.28
N ASN A 37 6.76 -0.51 11.73
CA ASN A 37 7.45 -0.07 12.94
C ASN A 37 6.86 -0.67 14.22
N LYS A 38 5.54 -0.87 14.27
CA LYS A 38 4.87 -1.53 15.41
C LYS A 38 5.12 -3.04 15.46
N LYS A 39 5.33 -3.70 14.31
CA LYS A 39 5.52 -5.16 14.17
C LYS A 39 4.41 -6.03 14.78
N ASP A 40 3.23 -5.45 15.04
CA ASP A 40 2.27 -6.03 15.97
C ASP A 40 1.25 -6.95 15.27
N ASN A 41 1.03 -6.77 13.96
CA ASN A 41 -0.01 -7.47 13.22
C ASN A 41 0.53 -8.20 12.00
N LYS A 42 -0.09 -9.35 11.65
CA LYS A 42 0.18 -10.09 10.41
C LYS A 42 -0.40 -9.39 9.18
N TYR A 43 -1.49 -8.67 9.38
CA TYR A 43 -2.24 -7.96 8.35
C TYR A 43 -2.34 -6.48 8.71
N VAL A 44 -2.29 -5.62 7.71
CA VAL A 44 -2.36 -4.18 7.85
C VAL A 44 -3.47 -3.67 6.97
N HIS A 45 -4.57 -3.26 7.60
CA HIS A 45 -5.61 -2.49 6.93
C HIS A 45 -5.05 -1.12 6.55
N THR A 46 -5.26 -0.70 5.30
CA THR A 46 -4.68 0.55 4.80
C THR A 46 -5.69 1.57 4.31
N LEU A 47 -6.73 1.14 3.60
CA LEU A 47 -7.80 2.03 3.14
C LEU A 47 -9.09 1.25 2.91
N GLU A 48 -10.21 1.97 2.99
CA GLU A 48 -11.50 1.51 2.48
C GLU A 48 -11.84 2.28 1.21
N ALA A 49 -12.30 1.58 0.18
CA ALA A 49 -12.80 2.18 -1.06
C ALA A 49 -14.28 1.85 -1.26
N TYR A 50 -15.08 2.84 -1.62
CA TYR A 50 -16.48 2.68 -1.98
C TYR A 50 -16.64 2.73 -3.48
N ILE A 51 -17.26 1.70 -4.05
CA ILE A 51 -17.55 1.59 -5.47
C ILE A 51 -19.05 1.84 -5.67
N LYS A 52 -19.41 2.80 -6.52
CA LYS A 52 -20.81 3.21 -6.76
C LYS A 52 -21.53 2.39 -7.83
N GLU A 53 -20.83 1.52 -8.53
CA GLU A 53 -21.33 0.82 -9.71
C GLU A 53 -22.44 -0.18 -9.37
N ASN A 54 -23.59 -0.06 -10.08
CA ASN A 54 -24.78 -0.93 -10.09
C ASN A 54 -25.33 -1.33 -8.71
N ASP A 55 -24.55 -2.10 -7.95
CA ASP A 55 -24.79 -2.52 -6.57
C ASP A 55 -23.64 -2.00 -5.69
N PRO A 56 -23.76 -0.79 -5.09
CA PRO A 56 -22.63 -0.16 -4.43
C PRO A 56 -22.05 -0.97 -3.28
N TYR A 57 -20.73 -1.07 -3.22
CA TYR A 57 -20.03 -1.92 -2.24
C TYR A 57 -18.75 -1.28 -1.73
N TRP A 58 -18.31 -1.76 -0.57
CA TRP A 58 -17.05 -1.36 0.06
C TRP A 58 -15.98 -2.42 -0.21
N ILE A 59 -14.76 -1.97 -0.45
CA ILE A 59 -13.56 -2.77 -0.59
C ILE A 59 -12.61 -2.38 0.54
N ASP A 60 -12.14 -3.38 1.27
CA ASP A 60 -11.04 -3.23 2.22
C ASP A 60 -9.72 -3.59 1.52
N VAL A 61 -8.73 -2.69 1.55
CA VAL A 61 -7.38 -2.98 1.10
C VAL A 61 -6.49 -3.29 2.31
N THR A 62 -6.13 -4.56 2.41
CA THR A 62 -5.27 -5.09 3.46
C THR A 62 -4.00 -5.69 2.88
N PHE A 63 -2.86 -5.39 3.50
CA PHE A 63 -1.55 -5.94 3.14
C PHE A 63 -1.05 -6.94 4.18
N ILE A 64 -0.23 -7.89 3.75
CA ILE A 64 0.49 -8.80 4.65
C ILE A 64 1.78 -8.11 5.10
N THR A 65 2.06 -8.13 6.41
CA THR A 65 3.19 -7.40 6.99
C THR A 65 4.55 -7.81 6.43
N THR A 66 4.70 -9.06 6.02
CA THR A 66 5.93 -9.57 5.38
C THR A 66 6.21 -8.94 4.03
N ASP A 67 5.18 -8.43 3.36
CA ASP A 67 5.25 -7.90 2.00
C ASP A 67 5.42 -6.37 2.03
N ILE A 68 5.32 -5.73 3.21
CA ILE A 68 5.45 -4.29 3.38
C ILE A 68 6.74 -3.73 2.77
N PRO A 69 7.94 -4.31 2.97
CA PRO A 69 9.15 -3.76 2.39
C PRO A 69 9.07 -3.70 0.85
N GLU A 70 8.49 -4.73 0.22
CA GLU A 70 8.31 -4.77 -1.23
C GLU A 70 7.30 -3.73 -1.71
N VAL A 71 6.16 -3.59 -1.02
CA VAL A 71 5.15 -2.57 -1.34
C VAL A 71 5.71 -1.17 -1.18
N LEU A 72 6.44 -0.88 -0.09
CA LEU A 72 7.07 0.41 0.15
C LEU A 72 8.16 0.72 -0.88
N SER A 73 8.95 -0.28 -1.29
CA SER A 73 9.91 -0.14 -2.40
C SER A 73 9.20 0.32 -3.68
N ASN A 74 8.08 -0.32 -3.99
CA ASN A 74 7.27 0.03 -5.17
C ASN A 74 6.65 1.42 -5.09
N CYS A 75 6.39 1.96 -3.89
CA CYS A 75 5.84 3.31 -3.69
C CYS A 75 6.92 4.41 -3.66
N LEU A 76 8.21 4.05 -3.54
CA LEU A 76 9.30 5.02 -3.34
C LEU A 76 9.40 6.04 -4.47
N ASP A 77 9.30 5.60 -5.73
CA ASP A 77 9.35 6.49 -6.90
C ASP A 77 8.21 7.53 -6.88
N SER A 78 7.01 7.11 -6.47
CA SER A 78 5.88 8.03 -6.30
C SER A 78 6.17 9.02 -5.16
N CYS A 79 6.67 8.58 -4.01
CA CYS A 79 7.03 9.48 -2.91
C CYS A 79 8.10 10.50 -3.33
N ILE A 80 9.09 10.09 -4.14
CA ILE A 80 10.12 11.00 -4.69
C ILE A 80 9.48 12.01 -5.65
N LYS A 81 8.63 11.54 -6.58
CA LYS A 81 7.93 12.38 -7.56
C LYS A 81 7.08 13.46 -6.89
N TYR A 82 6.45 13.16 -5.76
CA TYR A 82 5.61 14.08 -4.98
C TYR A 82 6.34 14.73 -3.80
N GLU A 83 7.68 14.70 -3.81
CA GLU A 83 8.55 15.41 -2.85
C GLU A 83 8.29 15.07 -1.37
N GLN A 84 7.81 13.86 -1.08
CA GLN A 84 7.58 13.37 0.28
C GLN A 84 8.86 12.81 0.89
N TYR A 85 9.84 13.67 1.12
CA TYR A 85 11.17 13.25 1.52
C TYR A 85 11.23 12.58 2.90
N GLU A 86 10.34 12.95 3.83
CA GLU A 86 10.23 12.29 5.13
C GLU A 86 9.85 10.82 4.97
N TRP A 87 8.85 10.53 4.14
CA TRP A 87 8.44 9.16 3.85
C TRP A 87 9.52 8.41 3.07
N CYS A 88 10.20 9.08 2.13
CA CYS A 88 11.33 8.47 1.43
C CYS A 88 12.44 8.02 2.38
N ALA A 89 12.75 8.84 3.41
CA ALA A 89 13.77 8.50 4.41
C ALA A 89 13.35 7.29 5.25
N GLU A 90 12.10 7.25 5.70
CA GLU A 90 11.57 6.10 6.45
C GLU A 90 11.52 4.82 5.61
N ILE A 91 11.05 4.91 4.35
CA ILE A 91 11.06 3.78 3.42
C ILE A 91 12.48 3.25 3.25
N LYS A 92 13.48 4.12 3.01
CA LYS A 92 14.87 3.70 2.87
C LYS A 92 15.40 2.98 4.12
N LYS A 93 15.13 3.52 5.33
CA LYS A 93 15.51 2.84 6.59
C LYS A 93 14.89 1.44 6.67
N ILE A 94 13.62 1.31 6.31
CA ILE A 94 12.94 0.01 6.29
C ILE A 94 13.62 -0.93 5.29
N LEU A 95 13.85 -0.49 4.06
CA LEU A 95 14.48 -1.31 3.03
C LEU A 95 15.90 -1.74 3.44
N ASP A 96 16.73 -0.83 3.92
CA ASP A 96 18.11 -1.13 4.35
C ASP A 96 18.16 -2.14 5.50
N ASN A 97 17.20 -2.08 6.43
CA ASN A 97 17.07 -3.06 7.51
C ASN A 97 16.63 -4.45 7.01
N ASN A 98 15.91 -4.52 5.89
CA ASN A 98 15.46 -5.79 5.31
C ASN A 98 16.37 -6.36 4.21
N VAL A 99 17.28 -5.57 3.61
CA VAL A 99 18.27 -6.06 2.62
C VAL A 99 19.14 -7.20 3.20
N ARG A 100 19.27 -7.31 4.52
CA ARG A 100 19.91 -8.47 5.18
C ARG A 100 19.09 -9.78 5.11
N ASN A 101 17.81 -9.73 4.72
CA ASN A 101 16.86 -10.85 4.77
C ASN A 101 16.17 -11.18 3.43
N PHE A 102 16.40 -10.43 2.34
CA PHE A 102 15.80 -10.72 1.03
C PHE A 102 16.76 -11.53 0.14
N PRO A 103 16.51 -12.83 -0.12
CA PRO A 103 17.20 -13.54 -1.19
C PRO A 103 16.74 -12.99 -2.56
N PRO A 104 17.65 -12.90 -3.55
CA PRO A 104 17.47 -12.11 -4.77
C PRO A 104 16.37 -12.59 -5.75
N ASN A 105 15.63 -13.67 -5.46
CA ASN A 105 14.69 -14.31 -6.39
C ASN A 105 13.35 -14.67 -5.75
N ARG A 106 12.52 -13.69 -5.38
CA ARG A 106 11.08 -13.92 -5.19
C ARG A 106 10.30 -13.21 -6.29
N VAL A 107 9.62 -14.03 -7.10
CA VAL A 107 8.63 -13.60 -8.08
C VAL A 107 7.35 -13.28 -7.32
N MET A 108 6.75 -12.13 -7.60
CA MET A 108 5.52 -11.63 -6.99
C MET A 108 4.37 -12.65 -7.05
N SER A 109 3.74 -12.90 -5.91
CA SER A 109 2.39 -13.44 -5.83
C SER A 109 1.58 -12.60 -4.84
N GLY A 110 1.05 -11.47 -5.30
CA GLY A 110 0.10 -10.67 -4.54
C GLY A 110 -1.28 -11.30 -4.64
N THR A 111 -1.78 -11.87 -3.54
CA THR A 111 -3.17 -12.34 -3.46
C THR A 111 -4.03 -11.18 -2.98
N LEU A 112 -4.87 -10.64 -3.87
CA LEU A 112 -5.97 -9.77 -3.50
C LEU A 112 -7.01 -10.64 -2.79
N ILE A 113 -7.17 -10.49 -1.47
CA ILE A 113 -8.25 -11.16 -0.73
C ILE A 113 -9.43 -10.20 -0.70
N THR A 114 -10.46 -10.50 -1.49
CA THR A 114 -11.78 -9.84 -1.45
C THR A 114 -12.69 -10.65 -0.53
N PHE A 115 -13.33 -10.01 0.45
CA PHE A 115 -14.42 -10.62 1.25
C PHE A 115 -15.78 -10.15 0.75
#